data_AF-A0A9D3URV7-F1
#
_entry.id   AF-A0A9D3URV7-F1
#
_cell.length_a   1.000
_cell.length_b   1.000
_cell.length_c   1.000
_cell.angle_alpha   90.00
_cell.angle_beta   90.00
_cell.angle_gamma   90.00
#
_symmetry.space_group_name_H-M   'P 1'
#
loop_
_entity.id
_entity.type
_entity.pdbx_description
1 polymer ?
#
loop_
_entity_poly.entity_id
_entity_poly.type
_entity_poly.pdbx_seq_one_letter_code
_entity_poly.pdbx_strand_id
1 'polypeptide(L)'
;MTRLFSPRKTTLLFVVRDKTKTPLEYLESILREDIQKIWNAVSKPESHKDTPLSEFFNVEVTALSSFEEKEDLFKEQVAQLRQRFFNSISPGGLAGDRLGVVPAAGFSFSAQQIWRVIIENKDLDLPAHKVMVATVRCEEIANEKLHHLSSNEDWLALEEAVQCGPVSGFGRRLSSILETYFQKTFYFDHGVRNAKRKQLESKALDFVHPAYLNLLGHFCFKALEDFKSRLEQMLNKGEGFAASICTSTESCMLEFDQGCANVAIKQANWDASKVKEKLCRDINAHALSVHDAKLSELMVSYEKQLGQSLCEPVESLFDNAGRGTWASIRKLLTRETEIAVSEFSAAISSFELDQSTVDKMLQDLKDYARNVVEKKAREEAGKILIRMKDRFSTVFSHDNDSMPRVWTGKEDIKTITKDACTASEFDVCYGCHSVGRETR
;
A
#
# COMPACT_ATOMS: atom_id res chain seq x y z
N MET A 1 -38.22 5.43 -13.88
CA MET A 1 -39.03 4.56 -14.76
C MET A 1 -40.17 5.44 -15.28
N THR A 2 -40.07 5.89 -16.53
CA THR A 2 -41.07 6.76 -17.15
C THR A 2 -42.41 6.03 -17.19
N ARG A 3 -43.39 6.53 -16.45
CA ARG A 3 -44.76 6.00 -16.46
C ARG A 3 -45.59 6.90 -17.36
N LEU A 4 -45.95 6.40 -18.55
CA LEU A 4 -47.07 6.99 -19.29
C LEU A 4 -48.36 6.68 -18.53
N PHE A 5 -49.28 7.64 -18.53
CA PHE A 5 -50.57 7.53 -17.84
C PHE A 5 -51.34 6.28 -18.33
N SER A 6 -52.19 5.72 -17.47
CA SER A 6 -53.19 4.73 -17.89
C SER A 6 -53.98 5.29 -19.09
N PRO A 7 -54.24 4.51 -20.15
CA PRO A 7 -54.88 5.02 -21.37
C PRO A 7 -56.24 5.63 -21.02
N ARG A 8 -56.30 6.96 -21.09
CA ARG A 8 -57.51 7.77 -20.93
C ARG A 8 -57.48 8.78 -22.06
N LYS A 9 -58.45 8.72 -22.98
CA LYS A 9 -58.51 9.69 -24.09
C LYS A 9 -58.88 11.06 -23.58
N THR A 10 -57.90 11.95 -23.51
CA THR A 10 -58.11 13.36 -23.12
C THR A 10 -58.33 14.20 -24.37
N THR A 11 -59.36 15.03 -24.39
CA THR A 11 -59.61 15.94 -25.52
C THR A 11 -58.71 17.17 -25.42
N LEU A 12 -57.83 17.35 -26.39
CA LEU A 12 -57.05 18.57 -26.63
C LEU A 12 -57.87 19.47 -27.57
N LEU A 13 -58.52 20.48 -26.98
CA LEU A 13 -59.28 21.48 -27.73
C LEU A 13 -58.39 22.70 -28.04
N PHE A 14 -58.04 22.87 -29.31
CA PHE A 14 -57.32 24.05 -29.78
C PHE A 14 -58.32 25.10 -30.26
N VAL A 15 -58.35 26.24 -29.57
CA VAL A 15 -59.17 27.39 -29.94
C VAL A 15 -58.28 28.45 -30.60
N VAL A 16 -58.29 28.51 -31.93
CA VAL A 16 -57.56 29.51 -32.70
C VAL A 16 -58.29 30.85 -32.59
N ARG A 17 -57.59 31.86 -32.06
CA ARG A 17 -58.12 33.22 -31.89
C ARG A 17 -57.82 34.06 -33.13
N ASP A 18 -58.64 35.08 -33.33
CA ASP A 18 -58.47 36.12 -34.35
C ASP A 18 -58.26 35.56 -35.76
N LYS A 19 -59.15 34.62 -36.13
CA LYS A 19 -59.08 33.92 -37.41
C LYS A 19 -59.10 34.91 -38.58
N THR A 20 -58.06 34.84 -39.41
CA THR A 20 -57.94 35.62 -40.65
C THR A 20 -58.63 34.89 -41.83
N LYS A 21 -58.29 35.24 -43.08
CA LYS A 21 -58.90 34.67 -44.29
C LYS A 21 -58.54 33.19 -44.54
N THR A 22 -57.60 32.62 -43.79
CA THR A 22 -57.15 31.23 -43.97
C THR A 22 -58.27 30.25 -43.60
N PRO A 23 -58.58 29.24 -44.46
CA PRO A 23 -59.54 28.19 -44.14
C PRO A 23 -59.16 27.41 -42.88
N LEU A 24 -60.16 26.92 -42.14
CA LEU A 24 -59.92 26.22 -40.87
C LEU A 24 -59.27 24.86 -41.12
N GLU A 25 -59.65 24.20 -42.22
CA GLU A 25 -59.21 22.86 -42.62
C GLU A 25 -57.68 22.81 -42.79
N TYR A 26 -57.10 23.89 -43.31
CA TYR A 26 -55.65 24.02 -43.49
C TYR A 26 -54.91 24.28 -42.18
N LEU A 27 -55.48 25.10 -41.29
CA LEU A 27 -54.91 25.33 -39.96
C LEU A 27 -54.98 24.06 -39.10
N GLU A 28 -56.09 23.32 -39.22
CA GLU A 28 -56.29 22.06 -38.54
C GLU A 28 -55.29 21.00 -39.01
N SER A 29 -55.05 20.86 -40.32
CA SER A 29 -54.06 19.90 -40.82
C SER A 29 -52.65 20.19 -40.30
N ILE A 30 -52.23 21.47 -40.31
CA ILE A 30 -50.91 21.89 -39.80
C ILE A 30 -50.79 21.58 -38.30
N LEU A 31 -51.79 21.97 -37.50
CA LEU A 31 -51.76 21.72 -36.05
C LEU A 31 -51.72 20.23 -35.75
N ARG A 32 -52.48 19.41 -36.48
CA ARG A 32 -52.47 17.94 -36.31
C ARG A 32 -51.09 17.35 -36.64
N GLU A 33 -50.47 17.80 -37.73
CA GLU A 33 -49.11 17.37 -38.10
C GLU A 33 -48.08 17.76 -37.05
N ASP A 34 -48.13 18.98 -36.52
CA ASP A 34 -47.16 19.46 -35.54
C ASP A 34 -47.31 18.75 -34.19
N ILE A 35 -48.54 18.48 -33.74
CA ILE A 35 -48.77 17.67 -32.53
C ILE A 35 -48.24 16.24 -32.74
N GLN A 36 -48.42 15.67 -33.93
CA GLN A 36 -47.87 14.35 -34.24
C GLN A 36 -46.33 14.35 -34.24
N LYS A 37 -45.68 15.41 -34.74
CA LYS A 37 -44.22 15.57 -34.65
C LYS A 37 -43.76 15.65 -33.20
N ILE A 38 -44.45 16.41 -32.35
CA ILE A 38 -44.15 16.51 -30.92
C ILE A 38 -44.30 15.12 -30.27
N TRP A 39 -45.38 14.39 -30.55
CA TRP A 39 -45.60 13.03 -30.02
C TRP A 39 -44.51 12.05 -30.42
N ASN A 40 -43.99 12.16 -31.65
CA ASN A 40 -42.92 11.30 -32.15
C ASN A 40 -41.55 11.65 -31.53
N ALA A 41 -41.29 12.92 -31.21
CA ALA A 41 -40.03 13.39 -30.65
C ALA A 41 -39.87 13.10 -29.14
N VAL A 42 -40.97 12.94 -28.40
CA VAL A 42 -40.94 12.67 -26.95
C VAL A 42 -40.44 11.25 -26.68
N SER A 43 -39.54 11.10 -25.70
CA SER A 43 -39.06 9.80 -25.23
C SER A 43 -40.18 9.00 -24.53
N LYS A 44 -40.60 7.91 -25.16
CA LYS A 44 -41.65 7.01 -24.66
C LYS A 44 -41.03 5.76 -24.00
N PRO A 45 -41.63 5.18 -22.94
CA PRO A 45 -41.26 3.87 -22.41
C PRO A 45 -41.44 2.77 -23.46
N GLU A 46 -40.70 1.67 -23.32
CA GLU A 46 -40.68 0.58 -24.31
C GLU A 46 -42.08 0.00 -24.59
N SER A 47 -42.97 -0.02 -23.60
CA SER A 47 -44.35 -0.52 -23.73
C SER A 47 -45.25 0.33 -24.62
N HIS A 48 -44.87 1.57 -24.95
CA HIS A 48 -45.69 2.53 -25.70
C HIS A 48 -44.93 3.21 -26.85
N LYS A 49 -43.80 2.64 -27.28
CA LYS A 49 -42.92 3.22 -28.30
C LYS A 49 -43.66 3.50 -29.62
N ASP A 50 -44.50 2.55 -30.04
CA ASP A 50 -45.25 2.57 -31.30
C ASP A 50 -46.73 2.98 -31.13
N THR A 51 -47.14 3.41 -29.94
CA THR A 51 -48.53 3.78 -29.67
C THR A 51 -48.90 5.10 -30.38
N PRO A 52 -50.00 5.15 -31.17
CA PRO A 52 -50.41 6.36 -31.86
C PRO A 52 -50.99 7.41 -30.88
N LEU A 53 -50.89 8.68 -31.24
CA LEU A 53 -51.44 9.81 -30.45
C LEU A 53 -52.93 9.63 -30.14
N SER A 54 -53.69 9.08 -31.10
CA SER A 54 -55.14 8.88 -31.02
C SER A 54 -55.59 7.87 -29.96
N GLU A 55 -54.66 7.13 -29.36
CA GLU A 55 -54.93 6.24 -28.23
C GLU A 55 -55.02 7.00 -26.90
N PHE A 56 -54.29 8.12 -26.77
CA PHE A 56 -54.24 8.94 -25.56
C PHE A 56 -54.98 10.28 -25.67
N PHE A 57 -55.08 10.84 -26.87
CA PHE A 57 -55.64 12.17 -27.07
C PHE A 57 -56.63 12.22 -28.23
N ASN A 58 -57.73 12.95 -28.02
CA ASN A 58 -58.61 13.40 -29.09
C ASN A 58 -58.24 14.84 -29.43
N VAL A 59 -57.87 15.13 -30.68
CA VAL A 59 -57.50 16.49 -31.10
C VAL A 59 -58.70 17.13 -31.80
N GLU A 60 -59.19 18.23 -31.24
CA GLU A 60 -60.31 19.04 -31.76
C GLU A 60 -59.83 20.47 -32.01
N VAL A 61 -60.17 21.03 -33.17
CA VAL A 61 -59.78 22.40 -33.54
C VAL A 61 -61.04 23.24 -33.79
N THR A 62 -61.06 24.44 -33.25
CA THR A 62 -62.12 25.43 -33.48
C THR A 62 -61.47 26.80 -33.64
N ALA A 63 -62.05 27.66 -34.47
CA ALA A 63 -61.56 29.00 -34.67
C ALA A 63 -62.62 30.05 -34.33
N LEU A 64 -62.19 31.11 -33.68
CA LEU A 64 -63.00 32.26 -33.31
C LEU A 64 -62.50 33.49 -34.08
N SER A 65 -63.44 34.32 -34.52
CA SER A 65 -63.14 35.58 -35.23
C SER A 65 -62.51 36.61 -34.28
N SER A 66 -61.93 37.68 -34.81
CA SER A 66 -61.44 38.79 -33.98
C SER A 66 -62.60 39.43 -33.22
N PHE A 67 -62.45 39.55 -31.90
CA PHE A 67 -63.45 40.21 -31.05
C PHE A 67 -63.54 41.71 -31.36
N GLU A 68 -62.40 42.35 -31.60
CA GLU A 68 -62.33 43.79 -31.87
C GLU A 68 -62.92 44.16 -33.23
N GLU A 69 -62.70 43.34 -34.26
CA GLU A 69 -63.18 43.63 -35.61
C GLU A 69 -64.60 43.12 -35.87
N LYS A 70 -64.99 42.00 -35.25
CA LYS A 70 -66.23 41.26 -35.55
C LYS A 70 -66.86 40.70 -34.28
N GLU A 71 -67.24 41.61 -33.38
CA GLU A 71 -67.79 41.29 -32.05
C GLU A 71 -69.01 40.35 -32.10
N ASP A 72 -70.00 40.63 -32.94
CA ASP A 72 -71.24 39.85 -33.01
C ASP A 72 -70.97 38.41 -33.49
N LEU A 73 -70.15 38.26 -34.52
CA LEU A 73 -69.74 36.96 -35.06
C LEU A 73 -68.93 36.15 -34.03
N PHE A 74 -68.06 36.81 -33.26
CA PHE A 74 -67.33 36.16 -32.17
C PHE A 74 -68.28 35.65 -31.10
N LYS A 75 -69.24 36.47 -30.64
CA LYS A 75 -70.23 36.07 -29.62
C LYS A 75 -71.08 34.89 -30.09
N GLU A 76 -71.47 34.88 -31.37
CA GLU A 76 -72.20 33.76 -31.97
C GLU A 76 -71.34 32.48 -31.95
N GLN A 77 -70.09 32.54 -32.40
CA GLN A 77 -69.17 31.40 -32.43
C GLN A 77 -68.85 30.86 -31.02
N VAL A 78 -68.71 31.74 -30.02
CA VAL A 78 -68.56 31.36 -28.61
C VAL A 78 -69.82 30.66 -28.10
N ALA A 79 -71.01 31.15 -28.47
CA ALA A 79 -72.26 30.50 -28.12
C ALA A 79 -72.36 29.09 -28.74
N GLN A 80 -71.96 28.92 -30.01
CA GLN A 80 -71.89 27.62 -30.66
C GLN A 80 -70.90 26.68 -29.95
N LEU A 81 -69.72 27.17 -29.57
CA LEU A 81 -68.74 26.39 -28.80
C LEU A 81 -69.31 25.99 -27.42
N ARG A 82 -69.99 26.91 -26.73
CA ARG A 82 -70.67 26.64 -25.45
C ARG A 82 -71.73 25.54 -25.59
N GLN A 83 -72.49 25.51 -26.69
CA GLN A 83 -73.44 24.44 -26.97
C GLN A 83 -72.75 23.07 -27.12
N ARG A 84 -71.55 23.01 -27.72
CA ARG A 84 -70.75 21.77 -27.79
C ARG A 84 -70.33 21.24 -26.41
N PHE A 85 -70.13 22.11 -25.43
CA PHE A 85 -69.86 21.71 -24.03
C PHE A 85 -71.10 21.20 -23.31
N PHE A 86 -72.27 21.82 -23.51
CA PHE A 86 -73.53 21.34 -22.93
C PHE A 86 -73.95 19.98 -23.51
N ASN A 87 -73.77 19.79 -24.81
CA ASN A 87 -74.04 18.53 -25.51
C ASN A 87 -72.84 17.57 -25.48
N SER A 88 -71.93 17.74 -24.52
CA SER A 88 -70.65 17.02 -24.48
C SER A 88 -70.77 15.50 -24.35
N ILE A 89 -71.95 14.98 -23.96
CA ILE A 89 -72.23 13.55 -23.76
C ILE A 89 -72.82 12.89 -25.03
N SER A 90 -73.29 13.70 -25.98
CA SER A 90 -73.87 13.20 -27.23
C SER A 90 -72.77 12.73 -28.20
N PRO A 91 -73.07 11.85 -29.19
CA PRO A 91 -72.12 11.50 -30.25
C PRO A 91 -71.61 12.77 -30.96
N GLY A 92 -70.29 13.02 -30.92
CA GLY A 92 -69.67 14.27 -31.42
C GLY A 92 -69.47 15.38 -30.37
N GLY A 93 -69.77 15.12 -29.09
CA GLY A 93 -69.50 16.00 -27.96
C GLY A 93 -68.01 16.08 -27.58
N LEU A 94 -67.64 17.11 -26.81
CA LEU A 94 -66.25 17.40 -26.44
C LEU A 94 -65.71 16.54 -25.28
N ALA A 95 -66.56 15.75 -24.59
CA ALA A 95 -66.11 14.95 -23.46
C ALA A 95 -65.25 13.77 -23.95
N GLY A 96 -64.05 13.65 -23.37
CA GLY A 96 -63.16 12.51 -23.58
C GLY A 96 -63.66 11.23 -22.89
N ASP A 97 -62.77 10.25 -22.80
CA ASP A 97 -63.06 8.97 -22.16
C ASP A 97 -63.36 9.13 -20.65
N ARG A 98 -64.41 8.47 -20.18
CA ARG A 98 -64.93 8.56 -18.80
C ARG A 98 -64.48 7.41 -17.89
N LEU A 99 -63.64 6.50 -18.38
CA LEU A 99 -63.18 5.30 -17.66
C LEU A 99 -62.25 5.58 -16.45
N GLY A 100 -62.22 6.80 -15.91
CA GLY A 100 -61.36 7.18 -14.79
C GLY A 100 -61.78 8.43 -14.03
N VAL A 101 -63.08 8.77 -14.03
CA VAL A 101 -63.63 9.95 -13.36
C VAL A 101 -63.44 9.84 -11.84
N VAL A 102 -62.78 10.84 -11.25
CA VAL A 102 -62.64 10.98 -9.79
C VAL A 102 -63.91 11.65 -9.26
N PRO A 103 -64.56 11.12 -8.21
CA PRO A 103 -65.67 11.80 -7.57
C PRO A 103 -65.28 13.21 -7.12
N ALA A 104 -66.19 14.18 -7.20
CA ALA A 104 -65.89 15.57 -6.84
C ALA A 104 -65.28 15.71 -5.43
N ALA A 105 -65.75 14.89 -4.48
CA ALA A 105 -65.23 14.84 -3.11
C ALA A 105 -63.75 14.41 -3.02
N GLY A 106 -63.26 13.60 -3.97
CA GLY A 106 -61.87 13.11 -4.02
C GLY A 106 -60.95 13.93 -4.91
N PHE A 107 -61.46 14.94 -5.62
CA PHE A 107 -60.67 15.71 -6.59
C PHE A 107 -59.55 16.51 -5.92
N SER A 108 -59.82 17.15 -4.77
CA SER A 108 -58.82 17.94 -4.04
C SER A 108 -57.60 17.09 -3.65
N PHE A 109 -57.86 15.90 -3.11
CA PHE A 109 -56.80 14.95 -2.75
C PHE A 109 -56.03 14.47 -3.97
N SER A 110 -56.74 14.09 -5.06
CA SER A 110 -56.10 13.67 -6.31
C SER A 110 -55.22 14.77 -6.92
N ALA A 111 -55.70 16.02 -6.94
CA ALA A 111 -54.95 17.17 -7.44
C ALA A 111 -53.68 17.43 -6.62
N GLN A 112 -53.75 17.33 -5.28
CA GLN A 112 -52.58 17.46 -4.41
C GLN A 112 -51.52 16.38 -4.68
N GLN A 113 -51.94 15.14 -4.93
CA GLN A 113 -51.01 14.06 -5.29
C GLN A 113 -50.37 14.29 -6.66
N ILE A 114 -51.15 14.70 -7.67
CA ILE A 114 -50.63 15.04 -8.99
C ILE A 114 -49.61 16.18 -8.88
N TRP A 115 -49.93 17.22 -8.11
CA TRP A 115 -49.05 18.36 -7.91
C TRP A 115 -47.73 17.99 -7.21
N ARG A 116 -47.79 17.11 -6.19
CA ARG A 116 -46.61 16.58 -5.52
C ARG A 116 -45.70 15.84 -6.49
N VAL A 117 -46.28 14.95 -7.31
CA VAL A 117 -45.52 14.21 -8.33
C VAL A 117 -44.88 15.16 -9.35
N ILE A 118 -45.55 16.24 -9.74
CA ILE A 118 -44.99 17.25 -10.66
C ILE A 118 -43.80 17.98 -10.03
N ILE A 119 -43.91 18.43 -8.76
CA ILE A 119 -42.83 19.15 -8.06
C ILE A 119 -41.61 18.26 -7.82
N GLU A 120 -41.82 17.00 -7.44
CA GLU A 120 -40.74 16.07 -7.13
C GLU A 120 -40.06 15.49 -8.39
N ASN A 121 -40.61 15.75 -9.58
CA ASN A 121 -40.08 15.19 -10.82
C ASN A 121 -38.82 15.94 -11.30
N LYS A 122 -37.67 15.28 -11.14
CA LYS A 122 -36.37 15.76 -11.60
C LYS A 122 -36.27 15.97 -13.11
N ASP A 123 -37.09 15.29 -13.91
CA ASP A 123 -37.08 15.46 -15.38
C ASP A 123 -37.70 16.82 -15.79
N LEU A 124 -38.49 17.44 -14.90
CA LEU A 124 -39.05 18.79 -15.10
C LEU A 124 -38.14 19.89 -14.52
N ASP A 125 -37.08 19.53 -13.78
CA ASP A 125 -36.04 20.44 -13.30
C ASP A 125 -35.08 20.76 -14.45
N LEU A 126 -35.63 21.41 -15.49
CA LEU A 126 -34.86 21.85 -16.64
C LEU A 126 -34.01 23.03 -16.18
N PRO A 127 -32.66 22.91 -16.14
CA PRO A 127 -31.81 24.05 -15.85
C PRO A 127 -32.14 25.14 -16.85
N ALA A 128 -32.26 26.39 -16.40
CA ALA A 128 -32.41 27.51 -17.32
C ALA A 128 -31.37 27.38 -18.43
N HIS A 129 -31.76 27.51 -19.71
CA HIS A 129 -30.89 27.26 -20.87
C HIS A 129 -29.49 27.89 -20.73
N LYS A 130 -29.42 29.07 -20.08
CA LYS A 130 -28.18 29.76 -19.70
C LYS A 130 -27.22 28.92 -18.83
N VAL A 131 -27.73 28.19 -17.83
CA VAL A 131 -26.96 27.32 -16.92
C VAL A 131 -26.48 26.07 -17.65
N MET A 132 -27.32 25.48 -18.49
CA MET A 132 -26.94 24.32 -19.32
C MET A 132 -25.79 24.67 -20.27
N VAL A 133 -25.92 25.77 -21.03
CA VAL A 133 -24.87 26.22 -21.94
C VAL A 133 -23.59 26.59 -21.18
N ALA A 134 -23.70 27.27 -20.03
CA ALA A 134 -22.55 27.58 -19.19
C ALA A 134 -21.84 26.31 -18.69
N THR A 135 -22.59 25.25 -18.39
CA THR A 135 -22.03 23.98 -17.90
C THR A 135 -21.19 23.29 -18.96
N VAL A 136 -21.74 23.15 -20.17
CA VAL A 136 -21.03 22.54 -21.31
C VAL A 136 -19.78 23.36 -21.66
N ARG A 137 -19.90 24.69 -21.76
CA ARG A 137 -18.75 25.55 -22.09
C ARG A 137 -17.67 25.55 -21.00
N CYS A 138 -18.04 25.60 -19.73
CA CYS A 138 -17.06 25.52 -18.64
C CYS A 138 -16.36 24.14 -18.61
N GLU A 139 -17.05 23.07 -19.02
CA GLU A 139 -16.46 21.73 -19.11
C GLU A 139 -15.50 21.58 -20.29
N GLU A 140 -15.86 22.08 -21.47
CA GLU A 140 -14.96 22.15 -22.63
C GLU A 140 -13.67 22.90 -22.27
N ILE A 141 -13.79 24.10 -21.71
CA ILE A 141 -12.64 24.92 -21.29
C ILE A 141 -11.81 24.18 -20.23
N ALA A 142 -12.44 23.51 -19.26
CA ALA A 142 -11.72 22.76 -18.24
C ALA A 142 -10.91 21.60 -18.85
N ASN A 143 -11.47 20.89 -19.84
CA ASN A 143 -10.80 19.79 -20.51
C ASN A 143 -9.67 20.29 -21.43
N GLU A 144 -9.89 21.37 -22.18
CA GLU A 144 -8.85 22.03 -23.00
C GLU A 144 -7.67 22.49 -22.15
N LYS A 145 -7.98 23.12 -21.01
CA LYS A 145 -6.95 23.47 -20.04
C LYS A 145 -6.21 22.20 -19.63
N LEU A 146 -6.90 21.11 -19.27
CA LEU A 146 -6.22 19.91 -18.75
C LEU A 146 -5.29 19.29 -19.80
N HIS A 147 -5.69 19.32 -21.05
CA HIS A 147 -4.82 18.98 -22.17
C HIS A 147 -3.60 19.91 -22.25
N HIS A 148 -3.78 21.22 -22.11
CA HIS A 148 -2.66 22.17 -22.08
C HIS A 148 -1.70 21.92 -20.90
N LEU A 149 -2.18 21.47 -19.75
CA LEU A 149 -1.31 21.06 -18.64
C LEU A 149 -0.44 19.85 -19.03
N SER A 150 -1.05 18.84 -19.66
CA SER A 150 -0.33 17.65 -20.12
C SER A 150 0.72 17.92 -21.21
N SER A 151 0.55 18.99 -21.98
CA SER A 151 1.49 19.42 -23.03
C SER A 151 2.38 20.58 -22.61
N ASN A 152 2.38 20.98 -21.34
CA ASN A 152 3.17 22.10 -20.85
C ASN A 152 4.65 21.70 -20.73
N GLU A 153 5.55 22.44 -21.38
CA GLU A 153 6.99 22.15 -21.41
C GLU A 153 7.62 22.17 -20.01
N ASP A 154 7.24 23.13 -19.15
CA ASP A 154 7.77 23.22 -17.78
C ASP A 154 7.34 22.02 -16.92
N TRP A 155 6.09 21.54 -17.10
CA TRP A 155 5.61 20.33 -16.44
C TRP A 155 6.34 19.08 -16.95
N LEU A 156 6.47 18.91 -18.26
CA LEU A 156 7.14 17.75 -18.85
C LEU A 156 8.61 17.68 -18.43
N ALA A 157 9.31 18.81 -18.41
CA ALA A 157 10.69 18.88 -17.92
C ALA A 157 10.78 18.57 -16.41
N LEU A 158 9.79 18.98 -15.62
CA LEU A 158 9.73 18.65 -14.20
C LEU A 158 9.45 17.16 -13.96
N GLU A 159 8.54 16.57 -14.75
CA GLU A 159 8.20 15.15 -14.70
C GLU A 159 9.40 14.27 -15.09
N GLU A 160 10.10 14.61 -16.17
CA GLU A 160 11.33 13.93 -16.59
C GLU A 160 12.43 14.04 -15.54
N ALA A 161 12.63 15.23 -14.95
CA ALA A 161 13.61 15.43 -13.88
C ALA A 161 13.30 14.55 -12.65
N VAL A 162 12.01 14.39 -12.31
CA VAL A 162 11.57 13.50 -11.22
C VAL A 162 11.83 12.03 -11.56
N GLN A 163 11.74 11.60 -12.82
CA GLN A 163 12.10 10.23 -13.20
C GLN A 163 13.60 9.96 -13.04
N CYS A 164 14.45 10.97 -13.22
CA CYS A 164 15.89 10.84 -13.04
C CYS A 164 16.34 10.87 -11.58
N GLY A 165 15.58 11.47 -10.67
CA GLY A 165 15.93 11.48 -9.24
C GLY A 165 15.30 12.60 -8.40
N PRO A 166 15.85 12.87 -7.20
CA PRO A 166 15.28 13.85 -6.29
C PRO A 166 15.47 15.29 -6.81
N VAL A 167 14.36 15.99 -7.07
CA VAL A 167 14.36 17.36 -7.58
C VAL A 167 14.14 18.37 -6.45
N SER A 168 15.11 19.26 -6.24
CA SER A 168 14.98 20.36 -5.28
C SER A 168 13.96 21.41 -5.77
N GLY A 169 13.04 21.81 -4.90
CA GLY A 169 12.08 22.89 -5.20
C GLY A 169 10.92 22.48 -6.12
N PHE A 170 10.65 21.19 -6.25
CA PHE A 170 9.48 20.63 -6.95
C PHE A 170 8.19 21.33 -6.53
N GLY A 171 7.94 21.48 -5.22
CA GLY A 171 6.71 22.07 -4.71
C GLY A 171 6.51 23.52 -5.17
N ARG A 172 7.57 24.32 -5.22
CA ARG A 172 7.52 25.72 -5.71
C ARG A 172 7.25 25.80 -7.21
N ARG A 173 7.95 24.99 -8.02
CA ARG A 173 7.79 24.96 -9.48
C ARG A 173 6.38 24.49 -9.85
N LEU A 174 5.93 23.39 -9.26
CA LEU A 174 4.58 22.86 -9.48
C LEU A 174 3.51 23.86 -9.03
N SER A 175 3.68 24.49 -7.86
CA SER A 175 2.73 25.52 -7.39
C SER A 175 2.64 26.70 -8.37
N SER A 176 3.75 27.11 -8.99
CA SER A 176 3.77 28.19 -9.98
C SER A 176 3.03 27.80 -11.26
N ILE A 177 3.22 26.57 -11.75
CA ILE A 177 2.51 26.04 -12.92
C ILE A 177 1.00 25.95 -12.64
N LEU A 178 0.62 25.48 -11.46
CA LEU A 178 -0.78 25.39 -11.06
C LEU A 178 -1.43 26.77 -10.82
N GLU A 179 -0.70 27.74 -10.27
CA GLU A 179 -1.21 29.12 -10.07
C GLU A 179 -1.52 29.83 -11.38
N THR A 180 -0.64 29.72 -12.40
CA THR A 180 -0.91 30.27 -13.74
C THR A 180 -2.08 29.57 -14.41
N TYR A 181 -2.22 28.27 -14.15
CA TYR A 181 -3.24 27.43 -14.73
C TYR A 181 -4.66 27.67 -14.17
N PHE A 182 -4.79 27.95 -12.87
CA PHE A 182 -6.07 28.25 -12.22
C PHE A 182 -6.55 29.71 -12.36
N GLN A 183 -5.88 30.54 -13.17
CA GLN A 183 -6.31 31.91 -13.42
C GLN A 183 -7.72 32.00 -14.02
N LYS A 184 -8.43 33.08 -13.66
CA LYS A 184 -9.89 33.20 -13.84
C LYS A 184 -10.32 33.39 -15.29
N THR A 185 -11.36 32.65 -15.69
CA THR A 185 -12.23 33.00 -16.83
C THR A 185 -13.46 33.77 -16.31
N PHE A 186 -13.82 34.87 -16.98
CA PHE A 186 -14.78 35.87 -16.47
C PHE A 186 -16.22 35.75 -17.00
N TYR A 187 -16.51 34.81 -17.91
CA TYR A 187 -17.67 34.94 -18.79
C TYR A 187 -18.94 34.16 -18.39
N PHE A 188 -18.92 33.34 -17.34
CA PHE A 188 -20.04 32.44 -16.99
C PHE A 188 -20.59 32.63 -15.57
N ASP A 189 -21.78 32.05 -15.34
CA ASP A 189 -22.46 32.04 -14.05
C ASP A 189 -21.54 31.59 -12.91
N HIS A 190 -21.64 32.29 -11.78
CA HIS A 190 -20.74 32.13 -10.64
C HIS A 190 -20.81 30.71 -10.04
N GLY A 191 -21.99 30.11 -9.98
CA GLY A 191 -22.21 28.78 -9.39
C GLY A 191 -21.57 27.69 -10.24
N VAL A 192 -21.90 27.66 -11.54
CA VAL A 192 -21.37 26.69 -12.50
C VAL A 192 -19.85 26.79 -12.60
N ARG A 193 -19.32 28.02 -12.69
CA ARG A 193 -17.88 28.27 -12.79
C ARG A 193 -17.12 27.76 -11.58
N ASN A 194 -17.61 28.02 -10.37
CA ASN A 194 -16.90 27.60 -9.17
C ASN A 194 -16.96 26.08 -8.98
N ALA A 195 -18.08 25.44 -9.33
CA ALA A 195 -18.18 23.98 -9.32
C ALA A 195 -17.19 23.34 -10.31
N LYS A 196 -17.16 23.82 -11.55
CA LYS A 196 -16.25 23.31 -12.58
C LYS A 196 -14.77 23.63 -12.28
N ARG A 197 -14.47 24.78 -11.65
CA ARG A 197 -13.12 25.08 -11.17
C ARG A 197 -12.63 24.05 -10.14
N LYS A 198 -13.43 23.75 -9.12
CA LYS A 198 -13.07 22.73 -8.12
C LYS A 198 -12.85 21.36 -8.75
N GLN A 199 -13.68 21.00 -9.73
CA GLN A 199 -13.52 19.76 -10.48
C GLN A 199 -12.20 19.74 -11.27
N LEU A 200 -11.83 20.86 -11.91
CA LEU A 200 -10.57 21.01 -12.61
C LEU A 200 -9.37 20.94 -11.66
N GLU A 201 -9.43 21.62 -10.52
CA GLU A 201 -8.40 21.57 -9.46
C GLU A 201 -8.17 20.14 -9.00
N SER A 202 -9.23 19.39 -8.68
CA SER A 202 -9.13 17.96 -8.31
C SER A 202 -8.47 17.14 -9.40
N LYS A 203 -8.95 17.23 -10.65
CA LYS A 203 -8.40 16.44 -11.76
C LYS A 203 -6.93 16.78 -12.06
N ALA A 204 -6.56 18.05 -11.95
CA ALA A 204 -5.18 18.48 -12.14
C ALA A 204 -4.28 17.95 -11.02
N LEU A 205 -4.74 17.99 -9.76
CA LEU A 205 -4.01 17.40 -8.63
C LEU A 205 -3.85 15.88 -8.78
N ASP A 206 -4.90 15.18 -9.20
CA ASP A 206 -4.86 13.73 -9.47
C ASP A 206 -3.86 13.38 -10.59
N PHE A 207 -3.75 14.24 -11.61
CA PHE A 207 -2.83 14.06 -12.72
C PHE A 207 -1.35 14.21 -12.30
N VAL A 208 -1.03 15.17 -11.43
CA VAL A 208 0.36 15.44 -10.98
C VAL A 208 0.80 14.58 -9.79
N HIS A 209 -0.16 13.96 -9.07
CA HIS A 209 0.09 13.16 -7.88
C HIS A 209 1.07 11.98 -8.09
N PRO A 210 1.04 11.23 -9.21
CA PRO A 210 2.01 10.17 -9.46
C PRO A 210 3.47 10.66 -9.45
N ALA A 211 3.74 11.85 -9.99
CA ALA A 211 5.08 12.43 -9.97
C ALA A 211 5.52 12.78 -8.53
N TYR A 212 4.60 13.31 -7.72
CA TYR A 212 4.84 13.53 -6.30
C TYR A 212 5.22 12.24 -5.56
N LEU A 213 4.48 11.14 -5.78
CA LEU A 213 4.79 9.85 -5.19
C LEU A 213 6.14 9.30 -5.64
N ASN A 214 6.49 9.46 -6.92
CA ASN A 214 7.78 9.03 -7.44
C ASN A 214 8.94 9.79 -6.78
N LEU A 215 8.80 11.11 -6.64
CA LEU A 215 9.77 11.95 -5.96
C LEU A 215 9.96 11.54 -4.49
N LEU A 216 8.88 11.25 -3.76
CA LEU A 216 8.97 10.71 -2.40
C LEU A 216 9.67 9.34 -2.38
N GLY A 217 9.42 8.50 -3.37
CA GLY A 217 10.11 7.23 -3.55
C GLY A 217 11.63 7.40 -3.69
N HIS A 218 12.07 8.38 -4.48
CA HIS A 218 13.49 8.72 -4.61
C HIS A 218 14.10 9.23 -3.31
N PHE A 219 13.38 10.06 -2.54
CA PHE A 219 13.85 10.47 -1.21
C PHE A 219 13.97 9.30 -0.24
N CYS A 220 13.00 8.39 -0.21
CA CYS A 220 13.10 7.17 0.60
C CYS A 220 14.30 6.31 0.21
N PHE A 221 14.50 6.07 -1.08
CA PHE A 221 15.61 5.26 -1.56
C PHE A 221 16.95 5.89 -1.16
N LYS A 222 17.12 7.19 -1.41
CA LYS A 222 18.33 7.92 -1.04
C LYS A 222 18.58 7.88 0.47
N ALA A 223 17.56 8.21 1.27
CA ALA A 223 17.68 8.22 2.72
C ALA A 223 18.04 6.83 3.28
N LEU A 224 17.51 5.76 2.69
CA LEU A 224 17.84 4.38 3.06
C LEU A 224 19.29 4.02 2.69
N GLU A 225 19.76 4.37 1.50
CA GLU A 225 21.17 4.14 1.11
C GLU A 225 22.15 4.95 1.96
N ASP A 226 21.80 6.20 2.28
CA ASP A 226 22.59 7.04 3.17
C ASP A 226 22.55 6.50 4.63
N PHE A 227 21.47 5.83 5.04
CA PHE A 227 21.41 5.11 6.32
C PHE A 227 22.36 3.91 6.33
N LYS A 228 22.33 3.06 5.30
CA LYS A 228 23.20 1.87 5.19
C LYS A 228 24.68 2.25 5.25
N SER A 229 25.08 3.21 4.44
CA SER A 229 26.48 3.67 4.38
C SER A 229 26.94 4.30 5.70
N ARG A 230 26.09 5.10 6.36
CA ARG A 230 26.40 5.66 7.68
C ARG A 230 26.51 4.59 8.76
N LEU A 231 25.58 3.63 8.77
CA LEU A 231 25.60 2.52 9.72
C LEU A 231 26.90 1.73 9.59
N GLU A 232 27.29 1.34 8.37
CA GLU A 232 28.56 0.66 8.13
C GLU A 232 29.77 1.46 8.61
N GLN A 233 29.80 2.78 8.35
CA GLN A 233 30.90 3.64 8.78
C GLN A 233 31.00 3.75 10.31
N MET A 234 29.88 3.87 11.03
CA MET A 234 29.89 3.98 12.49
C MET A 234 30.27 2.65 13.15
N LEU A 235 29.79 1.53 12.60
CA LEU A 235 30.20 0.19 13.04
C LEU A 235 31.70 -0.04 12.85
N ASN A 236 32.27 0.42 11.72
CA ASN A 236 33.71 0.33 11.48
C ASN A 236 34.56 1.21 12.42
N LYS A 237 33.98 2.27 13.01
CA LYS A 237 34.64 3.13 14.00
C LYS A 237 34.59 2.55 15.43
N GLY A 238 33.89 1.43 15.63
CA GLY A 238 33.75 0.80 16.95
C GLY A 238 32.76 1.51 17.87
N GLU A 239 31.83 2.30 17.33
CA GLU A 239 30.71 2.83 18.11
C GLU A 239 29.74 1.71 18.51
N GLY A 240 29.08 1.84 19.66
CA GLY A 240 28.12 0.85 20.15
C GLY A 240 26.98 0.62 19.15
N PHE A 241 26.55 -0.63 19.00
CA PHE A 241 25.61 -1.04 17.95
C PHE A 241 24.25 -0.31 18.05
N ALA A 242 23.64 -0.31 19.24
CA ALA A 242 22.36 0.38 19.48
C ALA A 242 22.46 1.90 19.23
N ALA A 243 23.50 2.55 19.76
CA ALA A 243 23.73 3.98 19.58
C ALA A 243 23.93 4.37 18.10
N SER A 244 24.64 3.51 17.35
CA SER A 244 24.88 3.70 15.91
C SER A 244 23.57 3.65 15.11
N ILE A 245 22.68 2.71 15.43
CA ILE A 245 21.36 2.60 14.79
C ILE A 245 20.49 3.80 15.13
N CYS A 246 20.40 4.19 16.41
CA CYS A 246 19.59 5.33 16.84
C CYS A 246 20.02 6.61 16.11
N THR A 247 21.31 6.94 16.13
CA THR A 247 21.84 8.15 15.50
C THR A 247 21.67 8.15 13.98
N SER A 248 21.89 7.00 13.33
CA SER A 248 21.69 6.84 11.89
C SER A 248 20.21 6.98 11.51
N THR A 249 19.31 6.41 12.32
CA THR A 249 17.86 6.47 12.10
C THR A 249 17.35 7.89 12.26
N GLU A 250 17.74 8.59 13.32
CA GLU A 250 17.37 10.00 13.56
C GLU A 250 17.84 10.91 12.43
N SER A 251 19.08 10.74 11.99
CA SER A 251 19.64 11.52 10.87
C SER A 251 18.89 11.26 9.56
N CYS A 252 18.57 9.99 9.28
CA CYS A 252 17.81 9.59 8.10
C CYS A 252 16.38 10.16 8.11
N MET A 253 15.69 10.11 9.26
CA MET A 253 14.36 10.69 9.41
C MET A 253 14.37 12.21 9.22
N LEU A 254 15.37 12.89 9.77
CA LEU A 254 15.51 14.34 9.66
C LEU A 254 15.75 14.78 8.21
N GLU A 255 16.60 14.07 7.47
CA GLU A 255 16.83 14.34 6.05
C GLU A 255 15.60 14.08 5.19
N PHE A 256 14.85 13.01 5.49
CA PHE A 256 13.59 12.72 4.80
C PHE A 256 12.55 13.81 5.07
N ASP A 257 12.40 14.25 6.32
CA ASP A 257 11.45 15.31 6.70
C ASP A 257 11.81 16.66 6.06
N GLN A 258 13.11 17.00 6.01
CA GLN A 258 13.61 18.18 5.29
C GLN A 258 13.38 18.07 3.78
N GLY A 259 13.55 16.88 3.21
CA GLY A 259 13.21 16.58 1.82
C GLY A 259 11.74 16.86 1.55
N CYS A 260 10.85 16.28 2.35
CA CYS A 260 9.39 16.43 2.21
C CYS A 260 8.91 17.87 2.35
N ALA A 261 9.48 18.65 3.27
CA ALA A 261 9.13 20.05 3.46
C ALA A 261 9.31 20.90 2.17
N ASN A 262 10.30 20.55 1.34
CA ASN A 262 10.59 21.23 0.08
C ASN A 262 9.67 20.82 -1.09
N VAL A 263 8.84 19.79 -0.88
CA VAL A 263 7.94 19.21 -1.89
C VAL A 263 6.49 19.67 -1.70
N ALA A 264 6.13 20.14 -0.50
CA ALA A 264 4.79 20.64 -0.20
C ALA A 264 4.34 21.70 -1.22
N ILE A 265 3.13 21.51 -1.78
CA ILE A 265 2.50 22.46 -2.71
C ILE A 265 1.47 23.31 -1.98
N LYS A 266 1.23 24.54 -2.46
CA LYS A 266 0.24 25.43 -1.84
C LYS A 266 -1.20 24.95 -2.06
N GLN A 267 -1.44 24.22 -3.15
CA GLN A 267 -2.77 23.86 -3.63
C GLN A 267 -3.33 22.58 -3.00
N ALA A 268 -2.49 21.75 -2.38
CA ALA A 268 -2.94 20.51 -1.73
C ALA A 268 -2.08 20.19 -0.50
N ASN A 269 -2.74 19.64 0.53
CA ASN A 269 -2.07 19.09 1.70
C ASN A 269 -1.89 17.59 1.51
N TRP A 270 -0.89 17.20 0.71
CA TRP A 270 -0.60 15.78 0.48
C TRP A 270 0.06 15.14 1.69
N ASP A 271 -0.43 13.97 2.07
CA ASP A 271 0.05 13.24 3.24
C ASP A 271 1.24 12.33 2.88
N ALA A 272 2.41 12.63 3.45
CA ALA A 272 3.62 11.83 3.32
C ALA A 272 3.75 10.74 4.41
N SER A 273 2.81 10.65 5.36
CA SER A 273 2.87 9.74 6.51
C SER A 273 3.08 8.28 6.11
N LYS A 274 2.29 7.78 5.15
CA LYS A 274 2.38 6.40 4.66
C LYS A 274 3.74 6.05 4.08
N VAL A 275 4.38 7.01 3.42
CA VAL A 275 5.70 6.84 2.82
C VAL A 275 6.78 6.87 3.91
N LYS A 276 6.63 7.75 4.91
CA LYS A 276 7.48 7.77 6.10
C LYS A 276 7.40 6.47 6.89
N GLU A 277 6.20 5.95 7.14
CA GLU A 277 5.99 4.66 7.80
C GLU A 277 6.62 3.50 7.04
N LYS A 278 6.59 3.53 5.70
CA LYS A 278 7.30 2.55 4.88
C LYS A 278 8.81 2.65 5.10
N LEU A 279 9.37 3.86 5.05
CA LEU A 279 10.81 4.07 5.28
C LEU A 279 11.23 3.57 6.67
N CYS A 280 10.46 3.85 7.72
CA CYS A 280 10.75 3.34 9.07
C CYS A 280 10.77 1.80 9.11
N ARG A 281 9.83 1.13 8.43
CA ARG A 281 9.82 -0.33 8.34
C ARG A 281 11.04 -0.87 7.60
N ASP A 282 11.43 -0.24 6.49
CA ASP A 282 12.58 -0.65 5.68
C ASP A 282 13.90 -0.47 6.46
N ILE A 283 14.02 0.62 7.22
CA ILE A 283 15.16 0.86 8.13
C ILE A 283 15.22 -0.19 9.22
N ASN A 284 14.11 -0.44 9.92
CA ASN A 284 14.06 -1.43 11.00
C ASN A 284 14.38 -2.84 10.48
N ALA A 285 13.88 -3.22 9.31
CA ALA A 285 14.19 -4.51 8.69
C ALA A 285 15.69 -4.64 8.36
N HIS A 286 16.30 -3.58 7.82
CA HIS A 286 17.74 -3.59 7.56
C HIS A 286 18.56 -3.62 8.85
N ALA A 287 18.18 -2.83 9.85
CA ALA A 287 18.82 -2.80 11.15
C ALA A 287 18.82 -4.18 11.83
N LEU A 288 17.68 -4.89 11.81
CA LEU A 288 17.57 -6.27 12.30
C LEU A 288 18.45 -7.24 11.50
N SER A 289 18.49 -7.12 10.17
CA SER A 289 19.36 -7.96 9.34
C SER A 289 20.85 -7.75 9.65
N VAL A 290 21.28 -6.50 9.87
CA VAL A 290 22.67 -6.18 10.22
C VAL A 290 22.98 -6.64 11.64
N HIS A 291 22.03 -6.49 12.55
CA HIS A 291 22.11 -6.97 13.92
C HIS A 291 22.38 -8.47 13.98
N ASP A 292 21.55 -9.27 13.31
CA ASP A 292 21.67 -10.73 13.32
C ASP A 292 22.97 -11.20 12.64
N ALA A 293 23.37 -10.54 11.54
CA ALA A 293 24.62 -10.83 10.86
C ALA A 293 25.84 -10.54 11.76
N LYS A 294 25.85 -9.41 12.47
CA LYS A 294 26.96 -9.03 13.35
C LYS A 294 27.05 -9.89 14.60
N LEU A 295 25.92 -10.28 15.19
CA LEU A 295 25.91 -11.24 16.30
C LEU A 295 26.44 -12.61 15.87
N SER A 296 26.04 -13.08 14.69
CA SER A 296 26.54 -14.34 14.14
C SER A 296 28.05 -14.29 13.87
N GLU A 297 28.54 -13.18 13.32
CA GLU A 297 29.97 -12.94 13.08
C GLU A 297 30.78 -12.95 14.39
N LEU A 298 30.30 -12.25 15.42
CA LEU A 298 30.91 -12.25 16.75
C LEU A 298 30.95 -13.65 17.35
N MET A 299 29.83 -14.37 17.30
CA MET A 299 29.73 -15.71 17.87
C MET A 299 30.74 -16.66 17.23
N VAL A 300 30.83 -16.68 15.89
CA VAL A 300 31.82 -17.50 15.17
C VAL A 300 33.27 -17.10 15.49
N SER A 301 33.54 -15.79 15.67
CA SER A 301 34.88 -15.32 16.06
C SER A 301 35.28 -15.82 17.45
N TYR A 302 34.38 -15.72 18.43
CA TYR A 302 34.63 -16.20 19.80
C TYR A 302 34.70 -17.73 19.87
N GLU A 303 33.86 -18.46 19.14
CA GLU A 303 34.00 -19.91 18.99
C GLU A 303 35.37 -20.29 18.43
N LYS A 304 35.83 -19.60 17.38
CA LYS A 304 37.15 -19.85 16.79
C LYS A 304 38.29 -19.57 17.77
N GLN A 305 38.25 -18.44 18.48
CA GLN A 305 39.24 -18.10 19.50
C GLN A 305 39.26 -19.13 20.62
N LEU A 306 38.08 -19.50 21.14
CA LEU A 306 37.93 -20.50 22.20
C LEU A 306 38.42 -21.88 21.74
N GLY A 307 38.13 -22.26 20.49
CA GLY A 307 38.65 -23.48 19.88
C GLY A 307 40.18 -23.49 19.80
N GLN A 308 40.81 -22.39 19.42
CA GLN A 308 42.27 -22.25 19.39
C GLN A 308 42.88 -22.33 20.80
N SER A 309 42.32 -21.61 21.76
CA SER A 309 42.78 -21.61 23.16
C SER A 309 42.62 -22.97 23.86
N LEU A 310 41.67 -23.80 23.43
CA LEU A 310 41.44 -25.12 24.00
C LEU A 310 42.19 -26.25 23.28
N CYS A 311 42.29 -26.23 21.95
CA CYS A 311 42.87 -27.34 21.18
C CYS A 311 44.33 -27.64 21.55
N GLU A 312 45.23 -26.65 21.46
CA GLU A 312 46.67 -26.88 21.69
C GLU A 312 46.97 -27.29 23.15
N PRO A 313 46.42 -26.63 24.18
CA PRO A 313 46.73 -27.01 25.55
C PRO A 313 46.12 -28.37 25.92
N VAL A 314 44.93 -28.72 25.41
CA VAL A 314 44.34 -30.05 25.63
C VAL A 314 45.20 -31.15 24.98
N GLU A 315 45.71 -30.94 23.76
CA GLU A 315 46.68 -31.84 23.13
C GLU A 315 47.92 -32.06 24.00
N SER A 316 48.53 -30.98 24.48
CA SER A 316 49.74 -31.05 25.31
C SER A 316 49.52 -31.77 26.65
N LEU A 317 48.32 -31.65 27.23
CA LEU A 317 47.92 -32.36 28.44
C LEU A 317 47.73 -33.85 28.19
N PHE A 318 47.27 -34.21 26.99
CA PHE A 318 47.16 -35.59 26.57
C PHE A 318 48.53 -36.20 26.21
N ASP A 319 49.50 -35.42 25.71
CA ASP A 319 50.87 -35.91 25.45
C ASP A 319 51.59 -36.28 26.76
N ASN A 320 51.34 -35.54 27.84
CA ASN A 320 51.90 -35.80 29.18
C ASN A 320 50.87 -36.46 30.10
N ALA A 321 50.20 -37.50 29.61
CA ALA A 321 49.12 -38.17 30.34
C ALA A 321 49.58 -38.70 31.72
N GLY A 322 48.78 -38.44 32.76
CA GLY A 322 49.05 -38.88 34.11
C GLY A 322 47.76 -38.88 34.96
N ARG A 323 47.91 -39.20 36.25
CA ARG A 323 46.77 -39.39 37.18
C ARG A 323 45.86 -38.15 37.34
N GLY A 324 46.35 -36.97 36.96
CA GLY A 324 45.65 -35.68 37.10
C GLY A 324 45.18 -35.04 35.79
N THR A 325 45.38 -35.67 34.62
CA THR A 325 45.13 -35.02 33.31
C THR A 325 43.70 -34.50 33.17
N TRP A 326 42.69 -35.31 33.51
CA TRP A 326 41.28 -34.90 33.42
C TRP A 326 40.91 -33.76 34.37
N ALA A 327 41.52 -33.70 35.55
CA ALA A 327 41.33 -32.58 36.48
C ALA A 327 41.94 -31.28 35.91
N SER A 328 43.11 -31.37 35.26
CA SER A 328 43.73 -30.25 34.57
C SER A 328 42.91 -29.77 33.36
N ILE A 329 42.38 -30.70 32.55
CA ILE A 329 41.50 -30.38 31.41
C ILE A 329 40.22 -29.68 31.89
N ARG A 330 39.57 -30.17 32.96
CA ARG A 330 38.37 -29.51 33.52
C ARG A 330 38.66 -28.10 34.02
N LYS A 331 39.80 -27.89 34.69
CA LYS A 331 40.22 -26.55 35.12
C LYS A 331 40.48 -25.61 33.95
N LEU A 332 41.17 -26.09 32.92
CA LEU A 332 41.43 -25.33 31.69
C LEU A 332 40.11 -24.97 30.99
N LEU A 333 39.23 -25.95 30.76
CA LEU A 333 37.93 -25.74 30.14
C LEU A 333 37.12 -24.70 30.89
N THR A 334 37.03 -24.81 32.21
CA THR A 334 36.27 -23.85 33.04
C THR A 334 36.84 -22.45 32.91
N ARG A 335 38.17 -22.30 33.05
CA ARG A 335 38.85 -21.00 32.97
C ARG A 335 38.68 -20.33 31.61
N GLU A 336 39.01 -21.02 30.52
CA GLU A 336 38.95 -20.43 29.18
C GLU A 336 37.50 -20.15 28.75
N THR A 337 36.55 -21.01 29.17
CA THR A 337 35.13 -20.77 28.91
C THR A 337 34.62 -19.57 29.70
N GLU A 338 34.99 -19.40 30.97
CA GLU A 338 34.58 -18.24 31.78
C GLU A 338 35.14 -16.92 31.23
N ILE A 339 36.40 -16.93 30.75
CA ILE A 339 37.01 -15.77 30.08
C ILE A 339 36.24 -15.44 28.80
N ALA A 340 36.04 -16.41 27.91
CA ALA A 340 35.32 -16.19 26.66
C ALA A 340 33.87 -15.75 26.88
N VAL A 341 33.16 -16.33 27.85
CA VAL A 341 31.79 -15.94 28.22
C VAL A 341 31.75 -14.50 28.76
N SER A 342 32.74 -14.09 29.56
CA SER A 342 32.80 -12.72 30.12
C SER A 342 33.09 -11.68 29.03
N GLU A 343 34.05 -11.96 28.15
CA GLU A 343 34.41 -11.09 27.03
C GLU A 343 33.28 -11.00 25.99
N PHE A 344 32.67 -12.13 25.66
CA PHE A 344 31.52 -12.19 24.76
C PHE A 344 30.31 -11.44 25.34
N SER A 345 30.00 -11.63 26.63
CA SER A 345 28.94 -10.90 27.32
C SER A 345 29.17 -9.38 27.31
N ALA A 346 30.42 -8.94 27.51
CA ALA A 346 30.78 -7.52 27.39
C ALA A 346 30.61 -7.00 25.96
N ALA A 347 30.99 -7.78 24.94
CA ALA A 347 30.86 -7.40 23.53
C ALA A 347 29.40 -7.26 23.08
N ILE A 348 28.52 -8.20 23.48
CA ILE A 348 27.10 -8.19 23.11
C ILE A 348 26.27 -7.21 23.94
N SER A 349 26.80 -6.64 25.03
CA SER A 349 26.08 -5.66 25.87
C SER A 349 25.59 -4.43 25.11
N SER A 350 26.30 -4.05 24.03
CA SER A 350 25.96 -2.92 23.17
C SER A 350 24.80 -3.17 22.20
N PHE A 351 24.29 -4.41 22.13
CA PHE A 351 23.22 -4.84 21.22
C PHE A 351 21.82 -4.84 21.87
N GLU A 352 21.71 -4.52 23.18
CA GLU A 352 20.43 -4.42 23.91
C GLU A 352 19.52 -5.65 23.75
N LEU A 353 20.12 -6.85 23.79
CA LEU A 353 19.42 -8.12 23.67
C LEU A 353 18.54 -8.43 24.89
N ASP A 354 17.50 -9.23 24.67
CA ASP A 354 16.73 -9.80 25.77
C ASP A 354 17.55 -10.83 26.54
N GLN A 355 17.28 -10.95 27.84
CA GLN A 355 18.03 -11.84 28.73
C GLN A 355 17.99 -13.30 28.27
N SER A 356 16.88 -13.76 27.67
CA SER A 356 16.74 -15.16 27.26
C SER A 356 17.59 -15.51 26.04
N THR A 357 17.73 -14.57 25.09
CA THR A 357 18.62 -14.70 23.94
C THR A 357 20.08 -14.64 24.39
N VAL A 358 20.43 -13.72 25.29
CA VAL A 358 21.78 -13.67 25.88
C VAL A 358 22.13 -15.00 26.54
N ASP A 359 21.27 -15.51 27.43
CA ASP A 359 21.50 -16.76 28.14
C ASP A 359 21.68 -17.94 27.18
N LYS A 360 20.88 -17.99 26.10
CA LYS A 360 21.00 -19.01 25.06
C LYS A 360 22.34 -18.94 24.33
N MET A 361 22.77 -17.76 23.88
CA MET A 361 24.05 -17.59 23.17
C MET A 361 25.25 -17.93 24.08
N LEU A 362 25.20 -17.57 25.36
CA LEU A 362 26.23 -17.94 26.33
C LEU A 362 26.25 -19.45 26.58
N GLN A 363 25.09 -20.10 26.57
CA GLN A 363 24.99 -21.55 26.69
C GLN A 363 25.54 -22.27 25.46
N ASP A 364 25.21 -21.80 24.26
CA ASP A 364 25.73 -22.33 23.00
C ASP A 364 27.28 -22.25 22.97
N LEU A 365 27.87 -21.15 23.46
CA LEU A 365 29.34 -21.01 23.57
C LEU A 365 29.96 -22.01 24.58
N LYS A 366 29.29 -22.26 25.71
CA LYS A 366 29.73 -23.28 26.69
C LYS A 366 29.64 -24.70 26.11
N ASP A 367 28.58 -24.98 25.36
CA ASP A 367 28.40 -26.28 24.71
C ASP A 367 29.41 -26.47 23.58
N TYR A 368 29.74 -25.41 22.82
CA TYR A 368 30.84 -25.42 21.86
C TYR A 368 32.18 -25.79 22.53
N ALA A 369 32.51 -25.13 23.65
CA ALA A 369 33.73 -25.40 24.40
C ALA A 369 33.83 -26.88 24.83
N ARG A 370 32.72 -27.44 25.33
CA ARG A 370 32.63 -28.86 25.70
C ARG A 370 32.83 -29.77 24.49
N ASN A 371 32.19 -29.45 23.36
CA ASN A 371 32.30 -30.22 22.12
C ASN A 371 33.73 -30.22 21.56
N VAL A 372 34.46 -29.09 21.67
CA VAL A 372 35.87 -29.02 21.27
C VAL A 372 36.72 -29.99 22.09
N VAL A 373 36.59 -29.98 23.42
CA VAL A 373 37.32 -30.89 24.31
C VAL A 373 36.94 -32.35 24.04
N GLU A 374 35.65 -32.65 23.86
CA GLU A 374 35.17 -34.00 23.54
C GLU A 374 35.74 -34.51 22.22
N LYS A 375 35.72 -33.68 21.18
CA LYS A 375 36.30 -34.00 19.87
C LYS A 375 37.80 -34.26 20.00
N LYS A 376 38.53 -33.40 20.70
CA LYS A 376 39.97 -33.54 20.92
C LYS A 376 40.29 -34.81 21.70
N ALA A 377 39.53 -35.11 22.76
CA ALA A 377 39.68 -36.33 23.54
C ALA A 377 39.42 -37.59 22.68
N ARG A 378 38.42 -37.55 21.78
CA ARG A 378 38.14 -38.65 20.85
C ARG A 378 39.27 -38.85 19.83
N GLU A 379 39.84 -37.76 19.31
CA GLU A 379 41.00 -37.81 18.41
C GLU A 379 42.23 -38.42 19.10
N GLU A 380 42.52 -38.00 20.34
CA GLU A 380 43.64 -38.54 21.12
C GLU A 380 43.42 -39.99 21.54
N ALA A 381 42.19 -40.40 21.84
CA ALA A 381 41.84 -41.80 22.06
C ALA A 381 42.10 -42.67 20.81
N GLY A 382 41.92 -42.12 19.61
CA GLY A 382 42.27 -42.79 18.35
C GLY A 382 43.78 -43.03 18.18
N LYS A 383 44.63 -42.23 18.83
CA LYS A 383 46.10 -42.34 18.78
C LYS A 383 46.69 -43.24 19.87
N ILE A 384 45.84 -43.87 20.70
CA ILE A 384 46.28 -44.62 21.89
C ILE A 384 47.31 -45.71 21.56
N LEU A 385 47.13 -46.46 20.47
CA LEU A 385 48.05 -47.55 20.08
C LEU A 385 49.44 -47.03 19.71
N ILE A 386 49.51 -45.88 19.05
CA ILE A 386 50.78 -45.24 18.69
C ILE A 386 51.50 -44.81 19.96
N ARG A 387 50.77 -44.16 20.88
CA ARG A 387 51.33 -43.73 22.17
C ARG A 387 51.78 -44.90 23.04
N MET A 388 51.01 -46.00 23.08
CA MET A 388 51.42 -47.23 23.76
C MET A 388 52.73 -47.78 23.20
N LYS A 389 52.87 -47.79 21.87
CA LYS A 389 54.09 -48.25 21.20
C LYS A 389 55.27 -47.33 21.49
N ASP A 390 55.10 -46.02 21.39
CA ASP A 390 56.17 -45.05 21.65
C ASP A 390 56.61 -45.09 23.13
N ARG A 391 55.65 -45.22 24.05
CA ARG A 391 55.93 -45.38 25.48
C ARG A 391 56.67 -46.67 25.78
N PHE A 392 56.23 -47.79 25.20
CA PHE A 392 56.92 -49.07 25.29
C PHE A 392 58.35 -48.95 24.75
N SER A 393 58.53 -48.37 23.57
CA SER A 393 59.85 -48.16 22.97
C SER A 393 60.73 -47.25 23.82
N THR A 394 60.18 -46.24 24.46
CA THR A 394 60.95 -45.34 25.33
C THR A 394 61.42 -46.07 26.59
N VAL A 395 60.52 -46.75 27.30
CA VAL A 395 60.84 -47.48 28.54
C VAL A 395 61.73 -48.70 28.28
N PHE A 396 61.54 -49.38 27.16
CA PHE A 396 62.35 -50.54 26.77
C PHE A 396 63.77 -50.12 26.34
N SER A 397 63.90 -49.03 25.59
CA SER A 397 65.16 -48.61 24.96
C SER A 397 65.99 -47.66 25.81
N HIS A 398 65.46 -47.13 26.91
CA HIS A 398 66.18 -46.23 27.80
C HIS A 398 66.32 -46.84 29.21
N ASP A 399 67.36 -46.43 29.93
CA ASP A 399 67.54 -46.73 31.35
C ASP A 399 66.79 -45.73 32.25
N ASN A 400 66.96 -45.86 33.58
CA ASN A 400 66.29 -45.00 34.55
C ASN A 400 66.74 -43.53 34.50
N ASP A 401 67.90 -43.26 33.89
CA ASP A 401 68.46 -41.92 33.69
C ASP A 401 68.04 -41.33 32.33
N SER A 402 67.10 -41.99 31.62
CA SER A 402 66.64 -41.63 30.27
C SER A 402 67.75 -41.67 29.22
N MET A 403 68.84 -42.40 29.47
CA MET A 403 69.89 -42.63 28.48
C MET A 403 69.59 -43.90 27.67
N PRO A 404 69.98 -43.95 26.37
CA PRO A 404 69.82 -45.15 25.57
C PRO A 404 70.48 -46.36 26.25
N ARG A 405 69.69 -47.40 26.49
CA ARG A 405 70.09 -48.59 27.23
C ARG A 405 71.15 -49.35 26.45
N VAL A 406 72.30 -49.55 27.07
CA VAL A 406 73.42 -50.31 26.50
C VAL A 406 73.24 -51.79 26.85
N TRP A 407 73.17 -52.65 25.83
CA TRP A 407 72.96 -54.09 26.01
C TRP A 407 74.30 -54.81 26.19
N THR A 408 74.64 -55.19 27.43
CA THR A 408 75.89 -55.88 27.76
C THR A 408 75.72 -57.39 27.95
N GLY A 409 74.50 -57.91 27.84
CA GLY A 409 74.16 -59.33 27.94
C GLY A 409 73.90 -59.82 29.37
N LYS A 410 73.92 -58.91 30.36
CA LYS A 410 73.63 -59.18 31.78
C LYS A 410 72.24 -58.69 32.22
N GLU A 411 71.52 -58.01 31.33
CA GLU A 411 70.24 -57.41 31.60
C GLU A 411 69.11 -58.45 31.56
N ASP A 412 68.18 -58.41 32.53
CA ASP A 412 66.98 -59.26 32.53
C ASP A 412 65.94 -58.69 31.56
N ILE A 413 66.04 -59.08 30.30
CA ILE A 413 65.13 -58.69 29.22
C ILE A 413 63.67 -58.99 29.59
N LYS A 414 63.40 -60.04 30.36
CA LYS A 414 62.03 -60.45 30.70
C LYS A 414 61.39 -59.48 31.68
N THR A 415 62.14 -59.01 32.68
CA THR A 415 61.68 -57.95 33.59
C THR A 415 61.53 -56.61 32.88
N ILE A 416 62.51 -56.21 32.06
CA ILE A 416 62.46 -54.94 31.30
C ILE A 416 61.27 -54.92 30.33
N THR A 417 61.00 -56.02 29.64
CA THR A 417 59.84 -56.13 28.76
C THR A 417 58.54 -56.05 29.56
N LYS A 418 58.47 -56.70 30.72
CA LYS A 418 57.29 -56.67 31.59
C LYS A 418 57.03 -55.28 32.15
N ASP A 419 58.07 -54.56 32.55
CA ASP A 419 57.97 -53.18 33.05
C ASP A 419 57.56 -52.22 31.92
N ALA A 420 58.12 -52.39 30.72
CA ALA A 420 57.74 -51.61 29.54
C ALA A 420 56.28 -51.87 29.10
N CYS A 421 55.80 -53.12 29.16
CA CYS A 421 54.39 -53.47 28.95
C CYS A 421 53.49 -52.88 30.03
N THR A 422 53.90 -52.97 31.31
CA THR A 422 53.11 -52.43 32.42
C THR A 422 53.01 -50.91 32.33
N ALA A 423 54.10 -50.22 31.98
CA ALA A 423 54.14 -48.78 31.79
C ALA A 423 53.28 -48.32 30.61
N SER A 424 53.28 -49.06 29.49
CA SER A 424 52.43 -48.73 28.34
C SER A 424 50.95 -49.01 28.59
N GLU A 425 50.61 -50.04 29.38
CA GLU A 425 49.23 -50.34 29.79
C GLU A 425 48.69 -49.36 30.86
N PHE A 426 49.56 -48.83 31.72
CA PHE A 426 49.17 -47.88 32.77
C PHE A 426 48.62 -46.57 32.17
N ASP A 427 49.23 -46.06 31.09
CA ASP A 427 48.77 -44.84 30.40
C ASP A 427 47.40 -45.05 29.71
N VAL A 428 47.09 -46.27 29.26
CA VAL A 428 45.79 -46.62 28.66
C VAL A 428 44.68 -46.62 29.70
N CYS A 429 44.95 -47.09 30.91
CA CYS A 429 43.95 -47.12 31.97
C CYS A 429 43.53 -45.71 32.44
N TYR A 430 44.43 -44.72 32.37
CA TYR A 430 44.09 -43.32 32.69
C TYR A 430 43.57 -42.51 31.49
N GLY A 431 43.93 -42.92 30.26
CA GLY A 431 43.44 -42.31 29.02
C GLY A 431 42.05 -42.78 28.57
N CYS A 432 41.73 -44.07 28.72
CA CYS A 432 40.52 -44.68 28.14
C CYS A 432 39.39 -44.98 29.14
N HIS A 433 39.67 -45.30 30.42
CA HIS A 433 38.62 -45.74 31.35
C HIS A 433 37.72 -44.61 31.89
N SER A 434 38.12 -43.35 31.69
CA SER A 434 37.35 -42.16 32.08
C SER A 434 36.45 -41.62 30.97
N VAL A 435 36.68 -41.96 29.69
CA VAL A 435 35.87 -41.46 28.57
C VAL A 435 34.41 -41.94 28.63
N GLY A 436 34.15 -43.11 29.22
CA GLY A 436 32.81 -43.70 29.33
C GLY A 436 32.05 -43.44 30.64
N ARG A 437 32.71 -42.94 31.70
CA ARG A 437 32.07 -42.60 33.00
C ARG A 437 32.05 -41.12 33.33
N GLU A 438 32.92 -40.31 32.72
CA GLU A 438 33.06 -38.88 33.03
C GLU A 438 32.48 -37.94 31.96
N THR A 439 31.82 -38.49 30.92
CA THR A 439 31.12 -37.75 29.84
C THR A 439 29.62 -37.53 30.12
N ARG A 440 29.16 -37.78 31.36
CA ARG A 440 27.81 -37.43 31.83
C ARG A 440 27.83 -36.26 32.79
#